data_AF-A0A0F9DRU5-F1
#
_entry.id   AF-A0A0F9DRU5-F1
#
_cell.length_a   1.000
_cell.length_b   1.000
_cell.length_c   1.000
_cell.angle_alpha   90.00
_cell.angle_beta   90.00
_cell.angle_gamma   90.00
#
_symmetry.space_group_name_H-M   'P 1'
#
loop_
_entity.id
_entity.type
_entity.pdbx_description
1 polymer ?
#
loop_
_entity_poly.entity_id
_entity_poly.type
_entity_poly.pdbx_seq_one_letter_code
_entity_poly.pdbx_strand_id
1 'polypeptide(L)'
;FEIWNPESDAEFDEEKALALGAVDTESVRENRRLADIVNKKRAGVKNVPFSESDLLIKYDQIVKYWPANTLDIFVKRLTGTPAQYVITNRPQSATELFNTLKTTHGDREEAEYEIKIVDANTREFRGVGRIVIPDARSTPASRGTHGATLADIREHKPARENVRSGLKTLLVQARQIWGENTFTLDHIVIRLMVGVGDIARLCRNNPLDVLDEPRIAEVKKELGNVLFSTIRWIDDLELDPLECLDLAIETQEKIVKRRPQ
;
A
#
# COMPACT_ATOMS: atom_id res chain seq x y z
N PHE A 1 5.64 31.29 47.35
CA PHE A 1 4.70 30.82 46.32
C PHE A 1 4.83 31.76 45.14
N GLU A 2 5.76 31.46 44.23
CA GLU A 2 5.86 32.15 42.94
C GLU A 2 5.06 31.34 41.93
N ILE A 3 4.10 32.01 41.30
CA ILE A 3 3.18 31.43 40.33
C ILE A 3 3.93 31.31 39.01
N TRP A 4 4.13 30.08 38.54
CA TRP A 4 4.71 29.79 37.24
C TRP A 4 3.77 30.28 36.14
N ASN A 5 4.22 31.25 35.35
CA ASN A 5 3.46 31.83 34.25
C ASN A 5 3.95 31.22 32.91
N PRO A 6 3.12 30.44 32.18
CA PRO A 6 3.57 29.67 31.01
C PRO A 6 3.68 30.49 29.70
N GLU A 7 3.58 31.82 29.74
CA GLU A 7 3.60 32.69 28.54
C GLU A 7 4.86 33.56 28.40
N SER A 8 5.98 33.22 29.06
CA SER A 8 7.26 33.80 28.64
C SER A 8 7.79 32.98 27.46
N ASP A 9 7.36 33.33 26.26
CA ASP A 9 8.09 32.98 25.03
C ASP A 9 9.50 33.55 25.17
N ALA A 10 10.43 32.70 25.65
CA ALA A 10 11.84 32.98 25.63
C ALA A 10 12.23 33.11 24.16
N GLU A 11 12.41 34.36 23.74
CA GLU A 11 12.76 34.77 22.39
C GLU A 11 13.91 33.88 21.90
N PHE A 12 13.63 33.12 20.83
CA PHE A 12 14.49 32.08 20.34
C PHE A 12 15.74 32.70 19.68
N ASP A 13 16.89 32.56 20.34
CA ASP A 13 18.18 33.04 19.87
C ASP A 13 18.72 32.14 18.73
N GLU A 14 18.36 32.54 17.50
CA GLU A 14 18.66 31.86 16.24
C GLU A 14 20.18 31.78 15.96
N GLU A 15 20.94 32.77 16.41
CA GLU A 15 22.39 32.87 16.22
C GLU A 15 23.13 31.80 17.05
N LYS A 16 22.65 31.53 18.26
CA LYS A 16 23.18 30.47 19.14
C LYS A 16 22.85 29.06 18.63
N ALA A 17 21.73 28.90 17.92
CA ALA A 17 21.33 27.62 17.32
C ALA A 17 22.20 27.26 16.09
N LEU A 18 22.55 28.24 15.26
CA LEU A 18 23.46 28.07 14.13
C LEU A 18 24.91 27.79 14.58
N ALA A 19 25.37 28.42 15.66
CA ALA A 19 26.71 28.21 16.22
C ALA A 19 26.94 26.78 16.76
N LEU A 20 25.88 26.03 17.07
CA LEU A 20 25.94 24.61 17.49
C LEU A 20 25.80 23.63 16.32
N GLY A 21 25.75 24.11 15.07
CA GLY A 21 25.72 23.27 13.88
C GLY A 21 24.36 22.67 13.51
N ALA A 22 23.25 23.24 14.01
CA ALA A 22 21.91 22.83 13.60
C ALA A 22 21.48 23.60 12.32
N VAL A 23 21.04 22.87 11.29
CA VAL A 23 20.69 23.43 9.96
C VAL A 23 19.20 23.78 9.82
N ASP A 24 18.34 23.45 10.79
CA ASP A 24 16.94 23.88 10.78
C ASP A 24 16.32 23.92 12.20
N THR A 25 15.49 24.94 12.43
CA THR A 25 14.70 25.21 13.64
C THR A 25 13.80 24.05 14.05
N GLU A 26 13.28 23.27 13.10
CA GLU A 26 12.42 22.12 13.38
C GLU A 26 13.20 20.98 14.07
N SER A 27 14.45 20.77 13.64
CA SER A 27 15.34 19.78 14.25
C SER A 27 15.73 20.14 15.69
N VAL A 28 15.89 21.43 15.99
CA VAL A 28 16.15 21.92 17.36
C VAL A 28 14.92 21.71 18.24
N ARG A 29 13.71 21.94 17.71
CA ARG A 29 12.45 21.72 18.42
C ARG A 29 12.24 20.24 18.75
N GLU A 30 12.52 19.33 17.81
CA GLU A 30 12.40 17.89 18.07
C GLU A 30 13.48 17.36 19.02
N ASN A 31 14.72 17.86 18.93
CA ASN A 31 15.77 17.49 19.90
C ASN A 31 15.43 17.94 21.33
N ARG A 32 14.82 19.12 21.49
CA ARG A 32 14.30 19.57 22.80
C ARG A 32 13.18 18.67 23.31
N ARG A 33 12.23 18.29 22.43
CA ARG A 33 11.16 17.33 22.77
C ARG A 33 11.72 15.98 23.23
N LEU A 34 12.74 15.47 22.55
CA LEU A 34 13.42 14.22 22.89
C LEU A 34 14.18 14.31 24.23
N ALA A 35 14.86 15.42 24.48
CA ALA A 35 15.54 15.68 25.75
C ALA A 35 14.53 15.70 26.92
N ASP A 36 13.37 16.32 26.73
CA ASP A 36 12.29 16.35 27.73
C ASP A 36 11.71 14.96 28.02
N ILE A 37 11.56 14.12 26.99
CA ILE A 37 11.13 12.71 27.16
C ILE A 37 12.18 11.91 27.94
N VAL A 38 13.47 12.09 27.64
CA VAL A 38 14.58 11.45 28.36
C VAL A 38 14.61 11.90 29.83
N ASN A 39 14.42 13.19 30.09
CA ASN A 39 14.36 13.73 31.44
C ASN A 39 13.15 13.21 32.23
N LYS A 40 11.97 13.15 31.60
CA LYS A 40 10.76 12.55 32.22
C LYS A 40 10.94 11.07 32.55
N LYS A 41 11.70 10.31 31.73
CA LYS A 41 12.08 8.92 32.05
C LYS A 41 13.08 8.82 33.19
N ARG A 42 14.10 9.68 33.24
CA ARG A 42 15.04 9.75 34.37
C ARG A 42 14.32 10.10 35.68
N ALA A 43 13.26 10.89 35.60
CA ALA A 43 12.39 11.24 36.72
C ALA A 43 11.36 10.13 37.10
N GLY A 44 11.39 8.97 36.44
CA GLY A 44 10.53 7.82 36.79
C GLY A 44 9.05 7.97 36.41
N VAL A 45 8.70 8.92 35.54
CA VAL A 45 7.32 9.10 35.06
C VAL A 45 6.91 7.89 34.21
N LYS A 46 5.90 7.15 34.65
CA LYS A 46 5.34 6.01 33.89
C LYS A 46 4.40 6.51 32.79
N ASN A 47 4.35 5.78 31.66
CA ASN A 47 3.51 6.07 30.49
C ASN A 47 3.79 7.38 29.75
N VAL A 48 5.07 7.75 29.56
CA VAL A 48 5.41 8.78 28.57
C VAL A 48 5.12 8.20 27.18
N PRO A 49 4.15 8.75 26.41
CA PRO A 49 3.82 8.25 25.09
C PRO A 49 5.01 8.52 24.17
N PHE A 50 5.79 7.48 23.88
CA PHE A 50 6.72 7.53 22.77
C PHE A 50 5.83 7.45 21.55
N SER A 51 5.55 8.58 20.90
CA SER A 51 4.94 8.54 19.58
C SER A 51 5.90 7.72 18.71
N GLU A 52 5.57 6.45 18.45
CA GLU A 52 6.20 5.62 17.44
C GLU A 52 5.90 6.28 16.10
N SER A 53 6.58 7.39 15.84
CA SER A 53 6.81 7.93 14.53
C SER A 53 7.10 6.76 13.60
N ASP A 54 6.28 6.64 12.57
CA ASP A 54 6.40 5.63 11.53
C ASP A 54 7.87 5.49 11.13
N LEU A 55 8.45 4.32 11.40
CA LEU A 55 9.86 4.02 11.14
C LEU A 55 10.21 4.36 9.69
N LEU A 56 9.26 4.15 8.77
CA LEU A 56 9.42 4.41 7.35
C LEU A 56 9.59 5.91 7.06
N ILE A 57 8.76 6.76 7.69
CA ILE A 57 8.90 8.22 7.57
C ILE A 57 10.24 8.69 8.14
N LYS A 58 10.63 8.16 9.30
CA LYS A 58 11.95 8.45 9.90
C LYS A 58 13.09 8.02 8.99
N TYR A 59 12.97 6.87 8.34
CA TYR A 59 13.99 6.37 7.43
C TYR A 59 14.15 7.28 6.21
N ASP A 60 13.05 7.71 5.59
CA ASP A 60 13.09 8.66 4.47
C ASP A 60 13.73 10.00 4.88
N GLN A 61 13.48 10.47 6.10
CA GLN A 61 14.17 11.65 6.62
C GLN A 61 15.67 11.41 6.81
N ILE A 62 16.07 10.27 7.36
CA ILE A 62 17.48 9.92 7.57
C ILE A 62 18.22 9.85 6.23
N VAL A 63 17.64 9.21 5.21
CA VAL A 63 18.31 9.05 3.91
C VAL A 63 18.53 10.38 3.18
N LYS A 64 17.73 11.42 3.46
CA LYS A 64 17.94 12.78 2.92
C LYS A 64 19.24 13.43 3.42
N TYR A 65 19.64 13.14 4.65
CA TYR A 65 20.82 13.75 5.27
C TYR A 65 22.04 12.83 5.25
N TRP A 66 21.83 11.52 5.29
CA TRP A 66 22.87 10.50 5.21
C TRP A 66 22.61 9.62 4.00
N PRO A 67 23.47 9.67 2.97
CA PRO A 67 23.37 8.79 1.82
C PRO A 67 23.21 7.32 2.27
N ALA A 68 22.29 6.58 1.68
CA ALA A 68 22.01 5.20 2.12
C ALA A 68 23.25 4.29 2.08
N ASN A 69 24.26 4.61 1.25
CA ASN A 69 25.52 3.89 1.20
C ASN A 69 26.40 4.07 2.46
N THR A 70 26.10 5.01 3.35
CA THR A 70 26.81 5.24 4.62
C THR A 70 26.07 4.71 5.84
N LEU A 71 24.97 3.96 5.66
CA LEU A 71 24.13 3.48 6.75
C LEU A 71 24.20 1.95 6.87
N ASP A 72 24.48 1.48 8.09
CA ASP A 72 24.28 0.10 8.52
C ASP A 72 22.91 -0.02 9.19
N ILE A 73 22.07 -0.95 8.72
CA ILE A 73 20.72 -1.17 9.25
C ILE A 73 20.68 -2.52 9.96
N PHE A 74 20.58 -2.47 11.28
CA PHE A 74 20.47 -3.64 12.15
C PHE A 74 18.99 -3.96 12.38
N VAL A 75 18.62 -5.20 12.11
CA VAL A 75 17.25 -5.69 12.28
C VAL A 75 17.24 -6.77 13.32
N LYS A 76 16.36 -6.63 14.32
CA LYS A 76 16.15 -7.59 15.39
C LYS A 76 14.68 -7.97 15.45
N ARG A 77 14.37 -9.25 15.24
CA ARG A 77 13.02 -9.78 15.41
C ARG A 77 12.68 -9.84 16.90
N LEU A 78 11.55 -9.26 17.29
CA LEU A 78 11.08 -9.18 18.68
C LEU A 78 10.09 -10.29 19.04
N THR A 79 9.28 -10.74 18.09
CA THR A 79 8.27 -11.80 18.31
C THR A 79 8.58 -13.08 17.51
N GLY A 80 8.25 -14.24 18.07
CA GLY A 80 8.55 -15.55 17.49
C GLY A 80 10.00 -15.99 17.72
N THR A 81 10.56 -16.79 16.79
CA THR A 81 11.97 -17.24 16.87
C THR A 81 12.92 -16.05 16.74
N PRO A 82 13.76 -15.77 17.75
CA PRO A 82 14.70 -14.65 17.71
C PRO A 82 15.63 -14.73 16.50
N ALA A 83 15.77 -13.63 15.79
CA ALA A 83 16.68 -13.50 14.67
C ALA A 83 17.24 -12.08 14.64
N GLN A 84 18.53 -11.96 14.33
CA GLN A 84 19.21 -10.68 14.16
C GLN A 84 20.06 -10.73 12.90
N TYR A 85 19.96 -9.70 12.07
CA TYR A 85 20.73 -9.58 10.85
C TYR A 85 20.99 -8.11 10.49
N VAL A 86 21.91 -7.89 9.57
CA VAL A 86 22.24 -6.57 9.02
C VAL A 86 21.80 -6.55 7.57
N ILE A 87 21.07 -5.52 7.17
CA ILE A 87 20.67 -5.31 5.78
C ILE A 87 21.86 -4.71 5.02
N THR A 88 22.38 -5.46 4.03
CA THR A 88 23.58 -5.08 3.27
C THR A 88 23.29 -4.44 1.92
N ASN A 89 22.05 -4.54 1.41
CA ASN A 89 21.66 -4.00 0.10
C ASN A 89 21.38 -2.48 0.11
N ARG A 90 21.43 -1.84 1.28
CA ARG A 90 21.39 -0.38 1.48
C ARG A 90 20.22 0.30 0.73
N PRO A 91 18.97 0.07 1.16
CA PRO A 91 17.79 0.59 0.49
C PRO A 91 17.83 2.12 0.38
N GLN A 92 17.39 2.66 -0.75
CA GLN A 92 17.43 4.10 -1.05
C GLN A 92 16.16 4.85 -0.63
N SER A 93 15.14 4.12 -0.20
CA SER A 93 13.85 4.66 0.25
C SER A 93 13.20 3.78 1.31
N ALA A 94 12.23 4.32 2.02
CA ALA A 94 11.43 3.57 2.98
C ALA A 94 10.67 2.39 2.34
N THR A 95 10.20 2.56 1.10
CA THR A 95 9.55 1.47 0.34
C THR A 95 10.52 0.32 0.06
N GLU A 96 11.75 0.62 -0.35
CA GLU A 96 12.79 -0.41 -0.56
C GLU A 96 13.20 -1.10 0.75
N LEU A 97 13.28 -0.34 1.84
CA LEU A 97 13.52 -0.90 3.17
C LEU A 97 12.41 -1.89 3.56
N PHE A 98 11.14 -1.48 3.41
CA PHE A 98 9.99 -2.35 3.69
C PHE A 98 10.01 -3.62 2.84
N ASN A 99 10.27 -3.50 1.54
CA ASN A 99 10.37 -4.66 0.64
C ASN A 99 11.51 -5.60 1.04
N THR A 100 12.67 -5.06 1.41
CA THR A 100 13.83 -5.86 1.87
C THR A 100 13.50 -6.62 3.16
N LEU A 101 12.81 -5.96 4.09
CA LEU A 101 12.33 -6.59 5.32
C LEU A 101 11.33 -7.70 5.03
N LYS A 102 10.39 -7.47 4.11
CA LYS A 102 9.40 -8.46 3.66
C LYS A 102 10.06 -9.67 3.01
N THR A 103 11.05 -9.47 2.14
CA THR A 103 11.82 -10.56 1.52
C THR A 103 12.58 -11.37 2.57
N THR A 104 13.18 -10.71 3.57
CA THR A 104 13.93 -11.40 4.63
C THR A 104 13.03 -12.09 5.65
N HIS A 105 11.83 -11.55 5.85
CA HIS A 105 10.78 -12.17 6.65
C HIS A 105 10.38 -13.52 6.04
N GLY A 106 10.22 -13.58 4.71
CA GLY A 106 9.95 -14.82 3.98
C GLY A 106 8.57 -15.40 4.31
N ASP A 107 8.49 -16.72 4.39
CA ASP A 107 7.25 -17.48 4.68
C ASP A 107 7.08 -17.70 6.19
N ARG A 108 6.94 -16.62 6.96
CA ARG A 108 6.88 -16.66 8.43
C ARG A 108 5.60 -16.03 8.96
N GLU A 109 5.23 -16.45 10.17
CA GLU A 109 4.14 -15.84 10.93
C GLU A 109 4.40 -14.36 11.20
N GLU A 110 3.33 -13.60 11.43
CA GLU A 110 3.38 -12.19 11.77
C GLU A 110 4.45 -11.89 12.82
N ALA A 111 5.27 -10.88 12.57
CA ALA A 111 6.34 -10.54 13.48
C ALA A 111 6.61 -9.04 13.59
N GLU A 112 6.96 -8.63 14.81
CA GLU A 112 7.46 -7.30 15.12
C GLU A 112 8.99 -7.29 15.01
N TYR A 113 9.52 -6.26 14.37
CA TYR A 113 10.95 -6.05 14.18
C TYR A 113 11.35 -4.71 14.76
N GLU A 114 12.46 -4.69 15.50
CA GLU A 114 13.18 -3.49 15.88
C GLU A 114 14.27 -3.22 14.84
N ILE A 115 14.32 -1.98 14.37
CA ILE A 115 15.24 -1.54 13.32
C ILE A 115 16.08 -0.41 13.87
N LYS A 116 17.39 -0.61 13.89
CA LYS A 116 18.39 0.35 14.36
C LYS A 116 19.28 0.75 13.20
N ILE A 117 19.35 2.05 12.94
CA ILE A 117 20.11 2.64 11.85
C ILE A 117 21.33 3.33 12.45
N VAL A 118 22.50 2.99 11.94
CA VAL A 118 23.80 3.47 12.42
C VAL A 118 24.62 3.93 11.22
N ASP A 119 25.38 4.98 11.40
CA ASP A 119 26.36 5.43 10.42
C ASP A 119 27.53 4.43 10.35
N ALA A 120 27.82 3.90 9.16
CA ALA A 120 28.82 2.87 8.96
C ALA A 120 30.25 3.36 9.24
N ASN A 121 30.52 4.66 9.02
CA ASN A 121 31.85 5.25 9.15
C ASN A 121 32.13 5.64 10.60
N THR A 122 31.19 6.36 11.22
CA THR A 122 31.36 6.95 12.56
C THR A 122 30.84 6.05 13.68
N ARG A 123 30.06 5.01 13.33
CA ARG A 123 29.30 4.18 14.28
C ARG A 123 28.27 4.95 15.11
N GLU A 124 27.96 6.19 14.74
CA GLU A 124 26.96 7.01 15.40
C GLU A 124 25.55 6.50 15.12
N PHE A 125 24.70 6.56 16.13
CA PHE A 125 23.30 6.19 16.04
C PHE A 125 22.49 7.25 15.29
N ARG A 126 21.72 6.85 14.27
CA ARG A 126 20.89 7.75 13.45
C ARG A 126 19.39 7.59 13.68
N GLY A 127 18.93 6.40 14.06
CA GLY A 127 17.51 6.18 14.32
C GLY A 127 17.20 4.79 14.82
N VAL A 128 16.07 4.69 15.55
CA VAL A 128 15.45 3.42 15.91
C VAL A 128 13.94 3.53 15.71
N GLY A 129 13.34 2.45 15.29
CA GLY A 129 11.90 2.30 15.23
C GLY A 129 11.50 0.84 15.17
N ARG A 130 10.19 0.61 15.21
CA ARG A 130 9.61 -0.73 15.14
C ARG A 130 8.67 -0.83 13.96
N ILE A 131 8.52 -2.03 13.44
CA ILE A 131 7.59 -2.33 12.37
C ILE A 131 7.02 -3.72 12.53
N VAL A 132 5.73 -3.87 12.25
CA VAL A 132 5.05 -5.16 12.20
C VAL A 132 4.96 -5.59 10.73
N ILE A 133 5.45 -6.79 10.44
CA ILE A 133 5.28 -7.43 9.13
C ILE A 133 4.17 -8.47 9.30
N PRO A 134 3.07 -8.38 8.53
CA PRO A 134 1.95 -9.30 8.64
C PRO A 134 2.37 -10.73 8.28
N ASP A 135 1.57 -11.70 8.71
CA ASP A 135 1.79 -13.12 8.40
C ASP A 135 1.96 -13.32 6.89
N ALA A 136 3.18 -13.71 6.52
CA ALA A 136 3.56 -13.94 5.14
C ALA A 136 3.70 -15.42 4.83
N ARG A 137 3.34 -16.30 5.79
CA ARG A 137 3.05 -17.68 5.42
C ARG A 137 2.06 -17.61 4.28
N SER A 138 2.44 -18.22 3.17
CA SER A 138 1.52 -18.83 2.25
C SER A 138 0.57 -19.63 3.13
N THR A 139 -0.54 -18.98 3.53
CA THR A 139 -1.76 -19.67 3.93
C THR A 139 -1.88 -20.67 2.81
N PRO A 140 -1.61 -21.97 3.06
CA PRO A 140 -1.24 -22.91 2.00
C PRO A 140 -2.24 -22.64 0.93
N ALA A 141 -1.79 -22.00 -0.16
CA ALA A 141 -2.70 -21.49 -1.17
C ALA A 141 -3.44 -22.74 -1.50
N SER A 142 -4.71 -22.83 -1.06
CA SER A 142 -5.34 -24.13 -0.92
C SER A 142 -5.17 -24.68 -2.30
N ARG A 143 -4.33 -25.71 -2.43
CA ARG A 143 -4.09 -26.30 -3.74
C ARG A 143 -5.50 -26.69 -4.06
N GLY A 144 -6.08 -26.00 -5.03
CA GLY A 144 -7.47 -26.16 -5.38
C GLY A 144 -7.60 -27.55 -5.96
N THR A 145 -7.64 -28.57 -5.11
CA THR A 145 -8.89 -29.27 -4.97
C THR A 145 -9.95 -28.20 -4.89
N HIS A 146 -10.50 -27.83 -6.04
CA HIS A 146 -11.88 -27.41 -6.16
C HIS A 146 -12.75 -28.54 -5.59
N GLY A 147 -12.66 -28.78 -4.28
CA GLY A 147 -13.82 -29.10 -3.49
C GLY A 147 -14.62 -27.82 -3.49
N ALA A 148 -15.36 -27.63 -4.58
CA ALA A 148 -16.24 -26.50 -4.76
C ALA A 148 -17.30 -26.56 -3.66
N THR A 149 -17.04 -25.90 -2.53
CA THR A 149 -18.09 -25.03 -2.04
C THR A 149 -18.23 -23.97 -3.13
N LEU A 150 -19.19 -24.21 -4.03
CA LEU A 150 -19.73 -23.25 -4.98
C LEU A 150 -20.13 -22.01 -4.18
N ALA A 151 -19.18 -21.12 -3.93
CA ALA A 151 -19.44 -19.87 -3.25
C ALA A 151 -20.08 -18.97 -4.30
N ASP A 152 -21.41 -19.06 -4.38
CA ASP A 152 -22.20 -18.15 -5.17
C ASP A 152 -22.16 -16.78 -4.51
N ILE A 153 -21.60 -15.79 -5.20
CA ILE A 153 -21.51 -14.41 -4.70
C ILE A 153 -22.90 -13.81 -4.43
N ARG A 154 -23.95 -14.34 -5.07
CA ARG A 154 -25.36 -13.99 -4.81
C ARG A 154 -25.76 -14.32 -3.37
N GLU A 155 -25.19 -15.38 -2.79
CA GLU A 155 -25.51 -15.86 -1.44
C GLU A 155 -24.58 -15.26 -0.38
N HIS A 156 -23.37 -14.84 -0.76
CA HIS A 156 -22.35 -14.36 0.17
C HIS A 156 -22.43 -12.83 0.41
N LYS A 157 -23.33 -12.39 1.31
CA LYS A 157 -23.59 -10.95 1.61
C LYS A 157 -22.33 -10.07 1.83
N PRO A 158 -21.33 -10.45 2.68
CA PRO A 158 -20.16 -9.60 2.88
C PRO A 158 -19.33 -9.37 1.61
N ALA A 159 -19.12 -10.41 0.81
CA ALA A 159 -18.41 -10.31 -0.46
C ALA A 159 -19.17 -9.42 -1.45
N ARG A 160 -20.49 -9.58 -1.51
CA ARG A 160 -21.35 -8.74 -2.37
C ARG A 160 -21.27 -7.25 -2.00
N GLU A 161 -21.25 -6.93 -0.71
CA GLU A 161 -21.11 -5.54 -0.26
C GLU A 161 -19.72 -4.97 -0.55
N ASN A 162 -18.66 -5.77 -0.38
CA ASN A 162 -17.31 -5.37 -0.76
C ASN A 162 -17.21 -5.04 -2.26
N VAL A 163 -17.82 -5.86 -3.12
CA VAL A 163 -17.88 -5.59 -4.57
C VAL A 163 -18.70 -4.32 -4.85
N ARG A 164 -19.85 -4.14 -4.21
CA ARG A 164 -20.67 -2.92 -4.34
C ARG A 164 -19.85 -1.66 -4.01
N SER A 165 -19.12 -1.68 -2.91
CA SER A 165 -18.27 -0.57 -2.46
C SER A 165 -17.13 -0.29 -3.46
N GLY A 166 -16.46 -1.35 -3.94
CA GLY A 166 -15.43 -1.24 -4.97
C GLY A 166 -15.94 -0.62 -6.28
N LEU A 167 -17.10 -1.06 -6.75
CA LEU A 167 -17.74 -0.52 -7.97
C LEU A 167 -18.11 0.95 -7.82
N LYS A 168 -18.65 1.37 -6.66
CA LYS A 168 -18.92 2.79 -6.38
C LYS A 168 -17.65 3.64 -6.45
N THR A 169 -16.54 3.14 -5.90
CA THR A 169 -15.25 3.84 -5.94
C THR A 169 -14.75 4.00 -7.38
N LEU A 170 -14.84 2.94 -8.17
CA LEU A 170 -14.47 2.96 -9.60
C LEU A 170 -15.37 3.91 -10.41
N LEU A 171 -16.67 3.96 -10.11
CA LEU A 171 -17.59 4.88 -10.77
C LEU A 171 -17.24 6.35 -10.48
N VAL A 172 -16.95 6.69 -9.22
CA VAL A 172 -16.50 8.05 -8.86
C VAL A 172 -15.24 8.43 -9.64
N GLN A 173 -14.26 7.52 -9.71
CA GLN A 173 -13.04 7.75 -10.50
C GLN A 173 -13.34 7.90 -12.00
N ALA A 174 -14.28 7.12 -12.53
CA ALA A 174 -14.67 7.23 -13.93
C ALA A 174 -15.33 8.59 -14.23
N ARG A 175 -16.20 9.09 -13.35
CA ARG A 175 -16.82 10.43 -13.47
C ARG A 175 -15.80 11.56 -13.36
N GLN A 176 -14.77 11.41 -12.52
CA GLN A 176 -13.67 12.38 -12.45
C GLN A 176 -12.89 12.49 -13.77
N ILE A 177 -12.71 11.38 -14.49
CA ILE A 177 -11.95 11.34 -15.75
C ILE A 177 -12.81 11.82 -16.93
N TRP A 178 -14.04 11.33 -17.02
CA TRP A 178 -14.90 11.50 -18.21
C TRP A 178 -15.97 12.59 -18.05
N GLY A 179 -16.12 13.14 -16.86
CA GLY A 179 -17.16 14.10 -16.50
C GLY A 179 -18.54 13.47 -16.28
N GLU A 180 -19.53 14.35 -16.12
CA GLU A 180 -20.93 13.98 -15.84
C GLU A 180 -21.75 13.65 -17.10
N ASN A 181 -21.13 13.70 -18.29
CA ASN A 181 -21.83 13.37 -19.53
C ASN A 181 -22.23 11.88 -19.54
N THR A 182 -23.49 11.62 -19.86
CA THR A 182 -24.02 10.27 -20.02
C THR A 182 -24.05 9.86 -21.49
N PHE A 183 -23.92 8.56 -21.76
CA PHE A 183 -24.10 8.00 -23.09
C PHE A 183 -25.39 7.21 -23.20
N THR A 184 -26.05 7.34 -24.34
CA THR A 184 -27.14 6.46 -24.75
C THR A 184 -26.60 5.08 -25.14
N LEU A 185 -27.49 4.07 -25.16
CA LEU A 185 -27.11 2.68 -25.44
C LEU A 185 -26.38 2.50 -26.79
N ASP A 186 -26.82 3.17 -27.85
CA ASP A 186 -26.20 3.12 -29.17
C ASP A 186 -24.76 3.67 -29.16
N HIS A 187 -24.52 4.78 -28.45
CA HIS A 187 -23.17 5.31 -28.25
C HIS A 187 -22.28 4.34 -27.44
N ILE A 188 -22.84 3.72 -26.41
CA ILE A 188 -22.14 2.72 -25.58
C ILE A 188 -21.71 1.53 -26.43
N VAL A 189 -22.62 0.98 -27.25
CA VAL A 189 -22.33 -0.16 -28.13
C VAL A 189 -21.19 0.15 -29.10
N ILE A 190 -21.20 1.33 -29.73
CA ILE A 190 -20.12 1.74 -30.65
C ILE A 190 -18.77 1.76 -29.92
N ARG A 191 -18.71 2.32 -28.70
CA ARG A 191 -17.47 2.42 -27.93
C ARG A 191 -16.98 1.07 -27.41
N LEU A 192 -17.89 0.19 -27.00
CA LEU A 192 -17.55 -1.18 -26.61
C LEU A 192 -16.90 -1.92 -27.78
N MET A 193 -17.44 -1.76 -29.00
CA MET A 193 -16.88 -2.39 -30.20
C MET A 193 -15.47 -1.92 -30.55
N VAL A 194 -15.11 -0.68 -30.20
CA VAL A 194 -13.72 -0.20 -30.35
C VAL A 194 -12.78 -0.99 -29.45
N GLY A 195 -13.07 -1.08 -28.14
CA GLY A 195 -12.22 -1.81 -27.18
C GLY A 195 -12.11 -3.30 -27.51
N VAL A 196 -13.23 -3.94 -27.87
CA VAL A 196 -13.23 -5.34 -28.33
C VAL A 196 -12.44 -5.50 -29.63
N GLY A 197 -12.55 -4.55 -30.56
CA GLY A 197 -11.80 -4.55 -31.81
C GLY A 197 -10.30 -4.41 -31.61
N ASP A 198 -9.86 -3.61 -30.64
CA ASP A 198 -8.46 -3.45 -30.29
C ASP A 198 -7.89 -4.72 -29.65
N ILE A 199 -8.62 -5.35 -28.72
CA ILE A 199 -8.26 -6.68 -28.18
C ILE A 199 -8.16 -7.71 -29.30
N ALA A 200 -9.14 -7.76 -30.20
CA ALA A 200 -9.14 -8.70 -31.33
C ALA A 200 -7.97 -8.45 -32.29
N ARG A 201 -7.54 -7.20 -32.46
CA ARG A 201 -6.35 -6.84 -33.28
C ARG A 201 -5.07 -7.32 -32.62
N LEU A 202 -4.93 -7.14 -31.30
CA LEU A 202 -3.76 -7.57 -30.52
C LEU A 202 -3.60 -9.10 -30.52
N CYS A 203 -4.71 -9.83 -30.41
CA CYS A 203 -4.73 -11.30 -30.43
C CYS A 203 -4.74 -11.89 -31.85
N ARG A 204 -4.76 -11.06 -32.90
CA ARG A 204 -4.82 -11.54 -34.28
C ARG A 204 -3.54 -12.32 -34.60
N ASN A 205 -3.71 -13.56 -35.06
CA ASN A 205 -2.65 -14.48 -35.48
C ASN A 205 -1.70 -14.98 -34.37
N ASN A 206 -1.94 -14.66 -33.10
CA ASN A 206 -1.09 -15.12 -32.00
C ASN A 206 -1.98 -15.51 -30.81
N PRO A 207 -1.99 -16.80 -30.42
CA PRO A 207 -2.69 -17.19 -29.21
C PRO A 207 -2.00 -16.55 -27.98
N LEU A 208 -2.75 -16.38 -26.89
CA LEU A 208 -2.33 -15.58 -25.73
C LEU A 208 -1.03 -16.11 -25.09
N ASP A 209 -0.82 -17.42 -25.13
CA ASP A 209 0.35 -18.15 -24.63
C ASP A 209 1.64 -17.91 -25.45
N VAL A 210 1.51 -17.28 -26.62
CA VAL A 210 2.62 -16.97 -27.54
C VAL A 210 2.88 -15.46 -27.62
N LEU A 211 2.11 -14.64 -26.88
CA LEU A 211 2.35 -13.20 -26.82
C LEU A 211 3.59 -12.86 -25.98
N ASP A 212 4.35 -11.87 -26.43
CA ASP A 212 5.43 -11.28 -25.64
C ASP A 212 4.88 -10.33 -24.56
N GLU A 213 5.71 -10.03 -23.55
CA GLU A 213 5.30 -9.21 -22.41
C GLU A 213 4.72 -7.83 -22.81
N PRO A 214 5.27 -7.11 -23.81
CA PRO A 214 4.68 -5.85 -24.26
C PRO A 214 3.26 -6.01 -24.80
N ARG A 215 2.98 -7.06 -25.59
CA ARG A 215 1.62 -7.31 -26.09
C ARG A 215 0.67 -7.75 -24.98
N ILE A 216 1.14 -8.55 -24.03
CA ILE A 216 0.34 -8.92 -22.85
C ILE A 216 -0.05 -7.66 -22.07
N ALA A 217 0.87 -6.71 -21.89
CA ALA A 217 0.58 -5.44 -21.23
C ALA A 217 -0.49 -4.63 -21.99
N GLU A 218 -0.41 -4.57 -23.32
CA GLU A 218 -1.42 -3.92 -24.16
C GLU A 218 -2.79 -4.60 -24.05
N VAL A 219 -2.85 -5.94 -24.06
CA VAL A 219 -4.11 -6.68 -23.88
C VAL A 219 -4.71 -6.42 -22.49
N LYS A 220 -3.89 -6.42 -21.43
CA LYS A 220 -4.33 -6.08 -20.06
C LYS A 220 -4.91 -4.67 -20.00
N LYS A 221 -4.26 -3.71 -20.65
CA LYS A 221 -4.73 -2.31 -20.74
C LYS A 221 -6.09 -2.24 -21.42
N GLU A 222 -6.28 -2.88 -22.57
CA GLU A 222 -7.57 -2.81 -23.29
C GLU A 222 -8.70 -3.57 -22.57
N LEU A 223 -8.40 -4.71 -21.93
CA LEU A 223 -9.38 -5.37 -21.04
C LEU A 223 -9.76 -4.47 -19.87
N GLY A 224 -8.79 -3.80 -19.26
CA GLY A 224 -9.02 -2.81 -18.21
C GLY A 224 -9.91 -1.66 -18.68
N ASN A 225 -9.67 -1.14 -19.89
CA ASN A 225 -10.48 -0.08 -20.50
C ASN A 225 -11.95 -0.53 -20.67
N VAL A 226 -12.17 -1.75 -21.16
CA VAL A 226 -13.53 -2.31 -21.31
C VAL A 226 -14.21 -2.46 -19.96
N LEU A 227 -13.55 -3.06 -18.98
CA LEU A 227 -14.11 -3.24 -17.63
C LEU A 227 -14.45 -1.91 -16.97
N PHE A 228 -13.50 -0.98 -16.95
CA PHE A 228 -13.65 0.32 -16.29
C PHE A 228 -14.72 1.18 -16.97
N SER A 229 -14.77 1.18 -18.31
CA SER A 229 -15.80 1.92 -19.05
C SER A 229 -17.19 1.33 -18.84
N THR A 230 -17.30 0.00 -18.77
CA THR A 230 -18.59 -0.68 -18.58
C THR A 230 -19.24 -0.32 -17.25
N ILE A 231 -18.47 -0.13 -16.18
CA ILE A 231 -19.00 0.32 -14.88
C ILE A 231 -19.72 1.66 -15.04
N ARG A 232 -19.11 2.61 -15.74
CA ARG A 232 -19.72 3.93 -16.02
C ARG A 232 -20.92 3.80 -16.96
N TRP A 233 -20.86 2.95 -17.97
CA TRP A 233 -21.97 2.77 -18.92
C TRP A 233 -23.21 2.12 -18.29
N ILE A 234 -23.03 1.22 -17.33
CA ILE A 234 -24.14 0.67 -16.55
C ILE A 234 -24.85 1.79 -15.78
N ASP A 235 -24.08 2.71 -15.18
CA ASP A 235 -24.61 3.89 -14.49
C ASP A 235 -25.26 4.91 -15.46
N ASP A 236 -24.65 5.16 -16.64
CA ASP A 236 -25.23 6.01 -17.70
C ASP A 236 -26.63 5.52 -18.15
N LEU A 237 -26.91 4.22 -18.00
CA LEU A 237 -28.18 3.57 -18.33
C LEU A 237 -29.10 3.39 -17.11
N GLU A 238 -28.72 3.92 -15.94
CA GLU A 238 -29.45 3.81 -14.67
C GLU A 238 -29.69 2.36 -14.21
N LEU A 239 -28.73 1.46 -14.49
CA LEU A 239 -28.80 0.04 -14.13
C LEU A 239 -27.97 -0.26 -12.87
N ASP A 240 -28.35 -1.29 -12.09
CA ASP A 240 -27.51 -1.77 -10.98
C ASP A 240 -26.48 -2.79 -11.50
N PRO A 241 -25.17 -2.57 -11.30
CA PRO A 241 -24.14 -3.47 -11.79
C PRO A 241 -24.19 -4.88 -11.21
N LEU A 242 -24.65 -5.05 -9.96
CA LEU A 242 -24.73 -6.36 -9.33
C LEU A 242 -25.92 -7.15 -9.84
N GLU A 243 -27.05 -6.50 -10.14
CA GLU A 243 -28.16 -7.14 -10.85
C GLU A 243 -27.73 -7.60 -12.25
N CYS A 244 -27.01 -6.76 -12.99
CA CYS A 244 -26.43 -7.13 -14.28
C CYS A 244 -25.51 -8.36 -14.17
N LEU A 245 -24.69 -8.43 -13.12
CA LEU A 245 -23.82 -9.56 -12.84
C LEU A 245 -24.62 -10.83 -12.51
N ASP A 246 -25.68 -10.73 -11.72
CA ASP A 246 -26.52 -11.88 -11.34
C ASP A 246 -27.17 -12.52 -12.59
N LEU A 247 -27.70 -11.70 -13.49
CA LEU A 247 -28.28 -12.14 -14.77
C LEU A 247 -27.22 -12.76 -15.69
N ALA A 248 -26.01 -12.19 -15.72
CA ALA A 248 -24.90 -12.75 -16.49
C ALA A 248 -24.49 -14.13 -15.96
N ILE A 249 -24.34 -14.28 -14.64
CA ILE A 249 -24.01 -15.58 -13.99
C ILE A 249 -25.07 -16.62 -14.34
N GLU A 250 -26.36 -16.28 -14.15
CA GLU A 250 -27.46 -17.19 -14.47
C GLU A 250 -27.44 -17.63 -15.95
N THR A 251 -27.15 -16.69 -16.86
CA THR A 251 -27.05 -16.98 -18.29
C THR A 251 -25.89 -17.94 -18.60
N GLN A 252 -24.71 -17.73 -17.99
CA GLN A 252 -23.55 -18.62 -18.17
C GLN A 252 -23.82 -20.02 -17.60
N GLU A 253 -24.45 -20.12 -16.43
CA GLU A 253 -24.87 -21.39 -15.84
C GLU A 253 -25.81 -22.16 -16.77
N LYS A 254 -26.77 -21.47 -17.41
CA LYS A 254 -27.68 -22.08 -18.41
C LYS A 254 -26.94 -22.55 -19.65
N ILE A 255 -25.93 -21.81 -20.13
CA ILE A 255 -25.13 -22.21 -21.30
C ILE A 255 -24.38 -23.50 -21.02
N VAL A 256 -23.71 -23.60 -19.86
CA VAL A 256 -22.96 -24.81 -19.47
C VAL A 256 -23.89 -26.02 -19.38
N LYS A 257 -25.09 -25.86 -18.78
CA LYS A 257 -26.09 -26.95 -18.69
C LYS A 257 -26.62 -27.43 -20.05
N ARG A 258 -26.58 -26.59 -21.09
CA ARG A 258 -27.11 -26.90 -22.44
C ARG A 258 -26.08 -27.52 -23.38
N ARG A 259 -24.77 -27.46 -23.05
CA ARG A 259 -23.75 -28.07 -23.91
C ARG A 259 -23.80 -29.60 -23.74
N PRO A 260 -24.10 -30.38 -24.80
CA PRO A 260 -23.90 -31.82 -24.75
C PRO A 260 -22.41 -32.10 -24.51
N GLN A 261 -22.11 -33.08 -23.65
CA GLN A 261 -20.75 -33.56 -23.38
C GLN A 261 -20.14 -34.20 -24.64
#